data_AF-A0A3S1S6G0-F1
#
_entry.id   AF-A0A3S1S6G0-F1
#
_cell.length_a   1.000
_cell.length_b   1.000
_cell.length_c   1.000
_cell.angle_alpha   90.00
_cell.angle_beta   90.00
_cell.angle_gamma   90.00
#
_symmetry.space_group_name_H-M   'P 1'
#
loop_
_entity.id
_entity.type
_entity.pdbx_description
1 polymer ?
#
loop_
_entity_poly.entity_id
_entity_poly.type
_entity_poly.pdbx_seq_one_letter_code
_entity_poly.pdbx_strand_id
1 'polypeptide(L)'
;MARANEKWLEFARVPLPDRLSLRSVDASNLGDVAESRIREGYTQMEIEAGVKMLDSVELLEQWEPSNPRSVALAMCLAIGWDDDIGTDDFRVYVVTNDVRSHLPRRSTAWVFVDVFEWQSVLASLLNILRKCERATWDDSVQELRKRFDWEYEGMAGT
;
A
#
# COMPACT_ATOMS: atom_id res chain seq x y z
N MET A 1 -6.75 -14.94 15.09
CA MET A 1 -5.36 -14.45 15.07
C MET A 1 -4.90 -14.42 13.62
N ALA A 2 -5.10 -13.31 12.93
CA ALA A 2 -4.38 -13.07 11.68
C ALA A 2 -2.99 -12.59 12.09
N ARG A 3 -2.04 -13.52 12.22
CA ARG A 3 -0.62 -13.13 12.17
C ARG A 3 -0.46 -12.31 10.88
N ALA A 4 0.16 -11.14 10.97
CA ALA A 4 0.72 -10.48 9.80
C ALA A 4 1.41 -11.58 8.97
N ASN A 5 1.04 -11.70 7.69
CA ASN A 5 1.41 -12.83 6.85
C ASN A 5 2.95 -13.02 6.93
N GLU A 6 3.41 -14.02 7.69
CA GLU A 6 4.83 -14.18 8.04
C GLU A 6 5.73 -14.31 6.79
N LYS A 7 5.11 -14.68 5.66
CA LYS A 7 5.71 -14.71 4.32
C LYS A 7 6.31 -13.36 3.87
N TRP A 8 5.72 -12.22 4.23
CA TRP A 8 6.15 -10.90 3.74
C TRP A 8 7.47 -10.44 4.40
N LEU A 9 7.77 -11.00 5.58
CA LEU A 9 8.94 -10.68 6.39
C LEU A 9 10.22 -11.33 5.85
N GLU A 10 10.12 -12.44 5.13
CA GLU A 10 11.27 -13.15 4.57
C GLU A 10 11.87 -12.44 3.34
N PHE A 11 11.07 -11.64 2.63
CA PHE A 11 11.49 -10.93 1.40
C PHE A 11 12.02 -9.53 1.67
N ALA A 12 11.51 -8.88 2.72
CA ALA A 12 11.98 -7.59 3.15
C ALA A 12 13.40 -7.73 3.73
N ARG A 13 14.43 -7.49 2.90
CA ARG A 13 15.85 -7.37 3.36
C ARG A 13 16.10 -6.14 4.24
N VAL A 14 15.13 -5.78 5.07
CA VAL A 14 15.11 -4.59 5.91
C VAL A 14 14.66 -5.03 7.30
N PRO A 15 15.26 -4.47 8.37
CA PRO A 15 14.75 -4.67 9.71
C PRO A 15 13.28 -4.26 9.76
N LEU A 16 12.47 -5.04 10.48
CA LEU A 16 11.06 -4.76 10.68
C LEU A 16 10.88 -3.73 11.80
N PRO A 17 9.72 -3.05 11.87
CA PRO A 17 9.33 -2.32 13.06
C PRO A 17 9.19 -3.29 14.26
N ASP A 18 9.39 -2.81 15.48
CA ASP A 18 9.33 -3.67 16.67
C ASP A 18 7.88 -3.91 17.12
N ARG A 19 6.96 -2.98 16.81
CA ARG A 19 5.55 -3.03 17.25
C ARG A 19 4.55 -2.62 16.19
N LEU A 20 4.95 -1.77 15.23
CA LEU A 20 4.07 -1.21 14.22
C LEU A 20 4.00 -2.12 12.99
N SER A 21 2.80 -2.58 12.64
CA SER A 21 2.63 -3.61 11.63
C SER A 21 1.69 -3.19 10.51
N LEU A 22 2.10 -3.55 9.29
CA LEU A 22 1.23 -3.54 8.12
C LEU A 22 0.34 -4.77 8.16
N ARG A 23 -0.96 -4.59 8.41
CA ARG A 23 -1.93 -5.68 8.56
C ARG A 23 -2.51 -6.12 7.21
N SER A 24 -2.75 -5.18 6.31
CA SER A 24 -3.17 -5.46 4.94
C SER A 24 -2.72 -4.35 3.99
N VAL A 25 -2.70 -4.69 2.69
CA VAL A 25 -2.54 -3.75 1.60
C VAL A 25 -3.58 -4.04 0.55
N ASP A 26 -4.29 -3.00 0.14
CA ASP A 26 -5.15 -2.98 -1.03
C ASP A 26 -4.60 -2.01 -2.06
N ALA A 27 -4.81 -2.29 -3.35
CA ALA A 27 -4.38 -1.42 -4.43
C ALA A 27 -5.49 -1.23 -5.45
N SER A 28 -5.57 -0.01 -5.99
CA SER A 28 -6.51 0.38 -7.04
C SER A 28 -5.81 1.27 -8.06
N ASN A 29 -6.36 1.36 -9.28
CA ASN A 29 -5.76 2.18 -10.31
C ASN A 29 -5.90 3.67 -9.98
N LEU A 30 -4.81 4.41 -10.02
CA LEU A 30 -4.84 5.86 -9.81
C LEU A 30 -5.18 6.57 -11.12
N GLY A 31 -6.48 6.78 -11.36
CA GLY A 31 -6.98 7.44 -12.56
C GLY A 31 -6.69 6.63 -13.83
N ASP A 32 -6.55 7.34 -14.96
CA ASP A 32 -6.36 6.75 -16.29
C ASP A 32 -5.10 7.32 -16.97
N VAL A 33 -4.00 7.40 -16.21
CA VAL A 33 -2.73 8.01 -16.66
C VAL A 33 -1.63 7.00 -16.95
N ALA A 34 -1.79 5.76 -16.48
CA ALA A 34 -0.81 4.70 -16.61
C ALA A 34 -1.30 3.62 -17.59
N GLU A 35 -0.38 3.06 -18.35
CA GLU A 35 -0.67 1.99 -19.32
C GLU A 35 -0.99 0.67 -18.61
N SER A 36 -0.28 0.39 -17.50
CA SER A 36 -0.52 -0.81 -16.71
C SER A 36 -1.67 -0.60 -15.75
N ARG A 37 -2.62 -1.54 -15.74
CA ARG A 37 -3.74 -1.54 -14.81
C ARG A 37 -3.79 -2.82 -14.00
N ILE A 38 -3.99 -2.67 -12.70
CA ILE A 38 -4.33 -3.78 -11.83
C ILE A 38 -5.81 -4.09 -12.01
N ARG A 39 -6.16 -5.37 -11.87
CA ARG A 39 -7.54 -5.84 -11.98
C ARG A 39 -8.38 -5.32 -10.81
N GLU A 40 -9.57 -4.81 -11.11
CA GLU A 40 -10.54 -4.34 -10.10
C GLU A 40 -11.72 -5.32 -10.03
N GLY A 41 -11.56 -6.37 -9.22
CA GLY A 41 -12.63 -7.32 -8.90
C GLY A 41 -12.87 -8.45 -9.91
N TYR A 42 -13.94 -9.21 -9.69
CA TYR A 42 -14.31 -10.40 -10.46
C TYR A 42 -15.68 -10.24 -11.11
N THR A 43 -15.83 -10.73 -12.34
CA THR A 43 -17.13 -10.76 -13.00
C THR A 43 -18.01 -11.84 -12.39
N GLN A 44 -19.32 -11.67 -12.48
CA GLN A 44 -20.30 -12.67 -12.03
C GLN A 44 -20.05 -14.06 -12.66
N MET A 45 -19.69 -14.09 -13.94
CA MET A 45 -19.40 -15.32 -14.67
C MET A 45 -18.18 -16.05 -14.11
N GLU A 46 -17.12 -15.33 -13.74
CA GLU A 46 -15.93 -15.93 -13.13
C GLU A 46 -16.24 -16.48 -11.74
N ILE A 47 -17.06 -15.77 -10.97
CA ILE A 47 -17.52 -16.22 -9.65
C ILE A 47 -18.32 -17.52 -9.80
N GLU A 48 -19.27 -17.56 -10.74
CA GLU A 48 -20.08 -18.75 -11.02
C GLU A 48 -19.25 -19.92 -11.57
N ALA A 49 -18.20 -19.62 -12.33
CA ALA A 49 -17.24 -20.62 -12.81
C ALA A 49 -16.30 -21.12 -11.71
N GLY A 50 -16.39 -20.59 -10.49
CA GLY A 50 -15.57 -20.99 -9.35
C GLY A 50 -14.10 -20.55 -9.47
N VAL A 51 -13.83 -19.45 -10.18
CA VAL A 51 -12.49 -18.86 -10.25
C VAL A 51 -12.02 -18.54 -8.83
N LYS A 52 -10.80 -18.98 -8.49
CA LYS A 52 -10.18 -18.62 -7.21
C LYS A 52 -10.06 -17.10 -7.14
N MET A 53 -10.77 -16.49 -6.19
CA MET A 53 -10.60 -15.08 -5.87
C MET A 53 -9.31 -14.92 -5.08
N LEU A 54 -8.36 -14.21 -5.67
CA LEU A 54 -7.14 -13.78 -5.00
C LEU A 54 -7.47 -12.68 -4.00
N ASP A 55 -6.86 -12.74 -2.82
CA ASP A 55 -6.81 -11.56 -1.96
C ASP A 55 -5.91 -10.48 -2.58
N SER A 56 -5.98 -9.27 -2.02
CA SER A 56 -5.30 -8.10 -2.60
C SER A 56 -3.78 -8.24 -2.63
N VAL A 57 -3.19 -9.01 -1.71
CA VAL A 57 -1.74 -9.24 -1.71
C VAL A 57 -1.38 -10.34 -2.70
N GLU A 58 -2.12 -11.44 -2.74
CA GLU A 58 -1.97 -12.47 -3.77
C GLU A 58 -2.09 -11.86 -5.18
N LEU A 59 -2.99 -10.88 -5.36
CA LEU A 59 -3.15 -10.14 -6.61
C LEU A 59 -1.89 -9.34 -6.93
N LEU A 60 -1.35 -8.57 -5.99
CA LEU A 60 -0.13 -7.77 -6.19
C LEU A 60 1.13 -8.62 -6.41
N GLU A 61 1.21 -9.79 -5.76
CA GLU A 61 2.31 -10.74 -5.94
C GLU A 61 2.31 -11.39 -7.33
N GLN A 62 1.13 -11.64 -7.88
CA GLN A 62 0.97 -12.31 -9.18
C GLN A 62 0.83 -11.32 -10.35
N TRP A 63 0.56 -10.05 -10.06
CA TRP A 63 0.36 -9.05 -11.09
C TRP A 63 1.67 -8.63 -11.74
N GLU A 64 1.79 -8.93 -13.03
CA GLU A 64 2.86 -8.44 -13.89
C GLU A 64 2.34 -7.24 -14.71
N PRO A 65 2.84 -6.01 -14.47
CA PRO A 65 2.44 -4.85 -15.26
C PRO A 65 2.78 -5.04 -16.74
N SER A 66 1.86 -4.69 -17.64
CA SER A 66 2.10 -4.72 -19.09
C SER A 66 3.25 -3.78 -19.50
N ASN A 67 3.40 -2.67 -18.79
CA ASN A 67 4.55 -1.77 -18.85
C ASN A 67 4.96 -1.37 -17.42
N PRO A 68 6.01 -1.99 -16.84
CA PRO A 68 6.40 -1.72 -15.45
C PRO A 68 7.00 -0.32 -15.24
N ARG A 69 7.25 0.45 -16.31
CA ARG A 69 7.62 1.88 -16.23
C ARG A 69 6.42 2.82 -16.29
N SER A 70 5.22 2.30 -16.53
CA SER A 70 3.97 3.06 -16.61
C SER A 70 2.94 2.46 -15.66
N VAL A 71 3.10 2.77 -14.37
CA VAL A 71 2.25 2.29 -13.26
C VAL A 71 1.87 3.47 -12.37
N ALA A 72 0.58 3.57 -12.02
CA ALA A 72 0.08 4.52 -11.03
C ALA A 72 -1.00 3.83 -10.18
N LEU A 73 -0.70 3.58 -8.92
CA LEU A 73 -1.60 2.90 -7.98
C LEU A 73 -1.87 3.77 -6.76
N ALA A 74 -3.12 3.78 -6.32
CA ALA A 74 -3.49 4.21 -4.98
C ALA A 74 -3.57 2.97 -4.09
N MET A 75 -2.73 2.94 -3.05
CA MET A 75 -2.67 1.84 -2.10
C MET A 75 -3.28 2.27 -0.77
N CYS A 76 -4.12 1.41 -0.19
CA CYS A 76 -4.64 1.54 1.16
C CYS A 76 -3.87 0.59 2.07
N LEU A 77 -3.32 1.12 3.15
CA LEU A 77 -2.50 0.42 4.12
C LEU A 77 -3.26 0.39 5.45
N ALA A 78 -3.69 -0.79 5.90
CA ALA A 78 -4.20 -0.94 7.25
C ALA A 78 -2.99 -1.14 8.18
N ILE A 79 -2.76 -0.18 9.07
CA ILE A 79 -1.60 -0.17 9.96
C ILE A 79 -2.08 -0.20 11.42
N GLY A 80 -1.47 -1.04 12.24
CA GLY A 80 -1.81 -1.15 13.66
C GLY A 80 -0.65 -1.69 14.49
N TRP A 81 -0.80 -1.70 15.81
CA TRP A 81 0.16 -2.35 16.69
C TRP A 81 -0.02 -3.87 16.70
N ASP A 82 1.09 -4.60 16.88
CA ASP A 82 1.09 -6.07 16.86
C ASP A 82 0.23 -6.71 17.95
N ASP A 83 0.17 -6.07 19.12
CA ASP A 83 -0.59 -6.49 20.29
C ASP A 83 -2.03 -5.92 20.32
N ASP A 84 -2.42 -5.12 19.32
CA ASP A 84 -3.75 -4.54 19.19
C ASP A 84 -4.53 -5.13 18.00
N ILE A 85 -5.86 -5.20 18.16
CA ILE A 85 -6.81 -5.60 17.12
C ILE A 85 -7.12 -4.42 16.20
N GLY A 86 -6.97 -3.19 16.68
CA GLY A 86 -7.26 -1.97 15.92
C GLY A 86 -6.25 -1.68 14.81
N THR A 87 -6.76 -1.12 13.71
CA THR A 87 -5.96 -0.56 12.61
C THR A 87 -6.54 0.78 12.19
N ASP A 88 -5.66 1.66 11.72
CA ASP A 88 -6.02 2.87 11.00
C ASP A 88 -5.64 2.72 9.52
N ASP A 89 -6.46 3.30 8.64
CA ASP A 89 -6.23 3.26 7.21
C ASP A 89 -5.45 4.48 6.71
N PHE A 90 -4.38 4.20 5.99
CA PHE A 90 -3.49 5.20 5.40
C PHE A 90 -3.38 4.98 3.89
N ARG A 91 -3.47 6.06 3.10
CA ARG A 91 -3.29 6.02 1.66
C ARG A 91 -1.90 6.46 1.26
N VAL A 92 -1.35 5.75 0.28
CA VAL A 92 -0.09 6.10 -0.40
C VAL A 92 -0.24 5.88 -1.89
N TYR A 93 0.39 6.73 -2.69
CA TYR A 93 0.36 6.65 -4.14
C TYR A 93 1.70 6.16 -4.65
N VAL A 94 1.73 4.97 -5.24
CA VAL A 94 2.92 4.37 -5.84
C VAL A 94 2.88 4.62 -7.33
N VAL A 95 3.88 5.33 -7.83
CA VAL A 95 3.87 5.85 -9.21
C VAL A 95 5.25 5.73 -9.84
N THR A 96 5.29 5.32 -11.09
CA THR A 96 6.52 5.35 -11.87
C THR A 96 6.87 6.76 -12.36
N ASN A 97 8.17 7.06 -12.43
CA ASN A 97 8.64 8.40 -12.81
C ASN A 97 8.15 8.85 -14.20
N ASP A 98 7.95 7.93 -15.15
CA ASP A 98 7.53 8.25 -16.52
C ASP A 98 6.11 8.85 -16.58
N VAL A 99 5.22 8.53 -15.63
CA VAL A 99 3.85 9.05 -15.59
C VAL A 99 3.64 10.17 -14.56
N ARG A 100 4.67 10.47 -13.74
CA ARG A 100 4.62 11.44 -12.63
C ARG A 100 4.14 12.84 -13.04
N SER A 101 4.49 13.30 -14.24
CA SER A 101 4.13 14.64 -14.72
C SER A 101 2.62 14.83 -14.95
N HIS A 102 1.87 13.74 -15.13
CA HIS A 102 0.43 13.75 -15.38
C HIS A 102 -0.41 13.83 -14.10
N LEU A 103 0.22 13.74 -12.92
CA LEU A 103 -0.47 13.64 -11.65
C LEU A 103 -0.48 14.96 -10.86
N PRO A 104 -1.59 15.27 -10.17
CA PRO A 104 -1.71 16.47 -9.37
C PRO A 104 -0.82 16.39 -8.12
N ARG A 105 0.00 17.41 -7.86
CA ARG A 105 0.85 17.50 -6.66
C ARG A 105 0.09 17.97 -5.41
N ARG A 106 -1.01 17.30 -5.06
CA ARG A 106 -1.90 17.72 -3.95
C ARG A 106 -1.67 16.98 -2.63
N SER A 107 -0.99 15.84 -2.66
CA SER A 107 -0.64 15.04 -1.48
C SER A 107 0.87 14.97 -1.30
N THR A 108 1.34 14.72 -0.08
CA THR A 108 2.74 14.36 0.23
C THR A 108 2.98 12.85 0.22
N ALA A 109 1.93 12.03 0.14
CA ALA A 109 1.96 10.58 0.24
C ALA A 109 2.36 9.86 -1.06
N TRP A 110 3.41 10.33 -1.72
CA TRP A 110 3.90 9.73 -2.98
C TRP A 110 5.15 8.89 -2.75
N VAL A 111 5.15 7.70 -3.36
CA VAL A 111 6.33 6.87 -3.55
C VAL A 111 6.61 6.78 -5.05
N PHE A 112 7.70 7.44 -5.48
CA PHE A 112 8.13 7.42 -6.88
C PHE A 112 9.20 6.35 -7.09
N VAL A 113 9.01 5.53 -8.12
CA VAL A 113 9.94 4.46 -8.54
C VAL A 113 10.26 4.60 -10.03
N ASP A 114 11.39 4.08 -10.50
CA ASP A 114 11.69 4.06 -11.94
C ASP A 114 11.01 2.90 -12.65
N VAL A 115 10.96 1.75 -11.99
CA VAL A 115 10.33 0.51 -12.47
C VAL A 115 9.53 -0.05 -11.30
N PHE A 116 8.26 -0.41 -11.55
CA PHE A 116 7.43 -1.06 -10.56
C PHE A 116 7.83 -2.51 -10.39
N GLU A 117 8.21 -2.86 -9.18
CA GLU A 117 8.39 -4.23 -8.72
C GLU A 117 7.75 -4.35 -7.34
N TRP A 118 6.75 -5.21 -7.20
CA TRP A 118 5.96 -5.31 -5.97
C TRP A 118 6.83 -5.51 -4.72
N GLN A 119 7.82 -6.40 -4.79
CA GLN A 119 8.73 -6.68 -3.67
C GLN A 119 9.55 -5.44 -3.25
N SER A 120 10.02 -4.66 -4.22
CA SER A 120 10.77 -3.42 -3.99
C SER A 120 9.88 -2.33 -3.39
N VAL A 121 8.62 -2.24 -3.82
CA VAL A 121 7.61 -1.33 -3.27
C VAL A 121 7.28 -1.73 -1.83
N LEU A 122 6.96 -3.00 -1.58
CA LEU A 122 6.64 -3.51 -0.26
C LEU A 122 7.78 -3.27 0.74
N ALA A 123 9.02 -3.57 0.35
CA ALA A 123 10.19 -3.29 1.18
C ALA A 123 10.34 -1.79 1.49
N SER A 124 10.01 -0.92 0.54
CA SER A 124 10.02 0.53 0.74
C SER A 124 8.95 0.98 1.74
N LEU A 125 7.73 0.43 1.65
CA LEU A 125 6.65 0.70 2.59
C LEU A 125 7.03 0.27 4.01
N LEU A 126 7.51 -0.97 4.18
CA LEU A 126 7.94 -1.48 5.49
C LEU A 126 9.07 -0.64 6.11
N ASN A 127 10.01 -0.16 5.30
CA ASN A 127 11.07 0.74 5.77
C ASN A 127 10.52 2.13 6.18
N ILE A 128 9.45 2.61 5.53
CA ILE A 128 8.75 3.84 5.96
C ILE A 128 8.07 3.60 7.31
N LEU A 129 7.32 2.50 7.46
CA LEU A 129 6.66 2.13 8.71
C LEU A 129 7.65 2.11 9.88
N ARG A 130 8.78 1.42 9.71
CA ARG A 130 9.84 1.37 10.74
C ARG A 130 10.33 2.75 11.15
N LYS A 131 10.49 3.67 10.19
CA LYS A 131 10.94 5.04 10.48
C LYS A 131 9.88 5.87 11.21
N CYS A 132 8.61 5.49 11.08
CA CYS A 132 7.48 6.15 11.74
C CYS A 132 7.22 5.62 13.15
N GLU A 133 7.71 4.43 13.50
CA GLU A 133 7.49 3.86 14.83
C GLU A 133 8.06 4.74 15.95
N ARG A 134 7.25 4.97 16.99
CA ARG A 134 7.60 5.71 18.20
C ARG A 134 7.17 4.91 19.43
N ALA A 135 7.47 5.43 20.61
CA ALA A 135 7.15 4.77 21.88
C ALA A 135 5.64 4.56 22.09
N THR A 136 4.81 5.47 21.55
CA THR A 136 3.35 5.41 21.66
C THR A 136 2.67 5.32 20.29
N TRP A 137 1.42 4.87 20.28
CA TRP A 137 0.62 4.74 19.07
C TRP A 137 0.37 6.12 18.48
N ASP A 138 -0.09 7.05 19.31
CA ASP A 138 -0.37 8.44 18.91
C ASP A 138 0.85 9.10 18.27
N ASP A 139 2.04 8.97 18.88
CA ASP A 139 3.28 9.49 18.31
C ASP A 139 3.62 8.83 16.97
N SER A 140 3.34 7.53 16.82
CA SER A 140 3.57 6.80 15.57
C SER A 140 2.61 7.25 14.48
N VAL A 141 1.33 7.47 14.80
CA VAL A 141 0.32 8.03 13.89
C VAL A 141 0.72 9.43 13.43
N GLN A 142 1.24 10.28 14.33
CA GLN A 142 1.73 11.61 13.93
C GLN A 142 2.88 11.53 12.92
N GLU A 143 3.74 10.51 12.98
CA GLU A 143 4.78 10.30 11.99
C GLU A 143 4.26 9.69 10.69
N LEU A 144 3.32 8.74 10.78
CA LEU A 144 2.65 8.14 9.61
C LEU A 144 1.94 9.21 8.78
N ARG A 145 1.21 10.14 9.42
CA ARG A 145 0.52 11.26 8.77
C ARG A 145 1.44 12.23 8.04
N LYS A 146 2.74 12.26 8.36
CA LYS A 146 3.72 13.06 7.58
C LYS A 146 4.09 12.37 6.26
N ARG A 147 3.77 11.08 6.12
CA ARG A 147 4.21 10.21 5.02
C ARG A 147 3.07 9.64 4.20
N PHE A 148 1.90 9.48 4.79
CA PHE A 148 0.70 8.90 4.19
C PHE A 148 -0.51 9.78 4.46
N ASP A 149 -1.48 9.75 3.54
CA ASP A 149 -2.75 10.45 3.73
C ASP A 149 -3.62 9.60 4.67
N TRP A 150 -3.94 10.09 5.86
CA TRP A 150 -4.77 9.36 6.81
C TRP A 150 -6.25 9.51 6.47
N GLU A 151 -7.07 8.47 6.67
CA GLU A 151 -8.49 8.50 6.29
C GLU A 151 -9.30 9.63 6.95
N TYR A 152 -8.86 10.12 8.11
CA TYR A 152 -9.48 11.24 8.84
C TYR A 152 -8.93 12.63 8.48
N GLU A 153 -7.99 12.73 7.54
CA GLU A 153 -7.53 14.04 7.07
C GLU A 153 -8.66 14.82 6.40
N GLY A 154 -8.96 16.00 6.95
CA GLY A 154 -10.08 16.84 6.53
C GLY A 154 -11.36 16.69 7.36
N MET A 155 -11.44 15.72 8.28
CA MET A 155 -12.57 15.62 9.24
C MET A 155 -12.37 16.49 10.49
N ALA A 156 -11.14 16.91 10.77
CA ALA A 156 -10.85 17.91 11.80
C ALA A 156 -10.90 19.33 11.19
N GLY A 157 -12.11 19.88 11.06
CA GLY A 157 -12.31 21.31 10.80
C GLY A 157 -13.46 21.70 9.86
N THR A 158 -14.69 21.71 10.39
CA THR A 158 -15.64 22.82 10.20
C THR A 158 -15.97 23.39 11.57
#